data_AF-A0A519YJS3-F1
#
_entry.id   AF-A0A519YJS3-F1
#
_cell.length_a   1.000
_cell.length_b   1.000
_cell.length_c   1.000
_cell.angle_alpha   90.00
_cell.angle_beta   90.00
_cell.angle_gamma   90.00
#
_symmetry.space_group_name_H-M   'P 1'
#
loop_
_entity.id
_entity.type
_entity.pdbx_description
1 polymer ?
#
loop_
_entity_poly.entity_id
_entity_poly.type
_entity_poly.pdbx_seq_one_letter_code
_entity_poly.pdbx_strand_id
1 'polypeptide(L)'
;MVAPALSSVPADGLAIYQSVVRRAIDVFTAIIALYEPDIHSERDWADITVSEATGQRRELQLRLLATELRGGDTVTLVGTIGHYTDTHWADYERIMPNLIKRQQVLQLHATLESLIKEIAPLSNALKAQARGQLN
;
A
#
# COMPACT_ATOMS: atom_id res chain seq x y z
N MET A 1 -30.00 24.26 -15.40
CA MET A 1 -29.68 23.24 -14.38
C MET A 1 -28.63 22.33 -14.99
N VAL A 2 -27.37 22.42 -14.52
CA VAL A 2 -26.26 21.60 -15.04
C VAL A 2 -26.28 20.30 -14.25
N ALA A 3 -26.53 19.18 -14.91
CA ALA A 3 -26.43 17.86 -14.28
C ALA A 3 -24.98 17.65 -13.80
N PRO A 4 -24.75 17.19 -12.57
CA PRO A 4 -23.41 16.86 -12.13
C PRO A 4 -22.90 15.72 -13.01
N ALA A 5 -21.75 15.92 -13.65
CA ALA A 5 -21.07 14.87 -14.39
C ALA A 5 -20.80 13.72 -13.40
N LEU A 6 -21.51 12.60 -13.58
CA LEU A 6 -21.19 11.35 -12.92
C LEU A 6 -19.73 11.07 -13.23
N SER A 7 -18.85 11.14 -12.23
CA SER A 7 -17.47 10.71 -12.38
C SER A 7 -17.52 9.21 -12.69
N SER A 8 -17.43 8.87 -13.97
CA SER A 8 -17.32 7.48 -14.39
C SER A 8 -16.04 6.93 -13.80
N VAL A 9 -16.11 5.73 -13.24
CA VAL A 9 -14.90 4.95 -12.95
C VAL A 9 -14.10 4.88 -14.25
N PRO A 10 -12.79 5.16 -14.23
CA PRO A 10 -11.98 5.01 -15.43
C PRO A 10 -12.21 3.62 -16.04
N ALA A 11 -12.35 3.52 -17.36
CA ALA A 11 -12.54 2.23 -18.03
C ALA A 11 -11.45 1.21 -17.64
N ASP A 12 -10.27 1.72 -17.25
CA ASP A 12 -9.10 0.95 -16.82
C ASP A 12 -8.96 0.85 -15.28
N GLY A 13 -10.00 1.13 -14.50
CA GLY A 13 -9.92 1.20 -13.03
C GLY A 13 -9.36 -0.08 -12.38
N LEU A 14 -9.77 -1.25 -12.86
CA LEU A 14 -9.23 -2.53 -12.40
C LEU A 14 -7.74 -2.69 -12.75
N ALA A 15 -7.32 -2.27 -13.94
CA ALA A 15 -5.92 -2.34 -14.37
C ALA A 15 -5.03 -1.40 -13.55
N ILE A 16 -5.51 -0.18 -13.26
CA ILE A 16 -4.83 0.78 -12.37
C ILE A 16 -4.68 0.17 -10.97
N TYR A 17 -5.77 -0.35 -10.40
CA TYR A 17 -5.73 -1.01 -9.09
C TYR A 17 -4.73 -2.17 -9.06
N GLN A 18 -4.80 -3.09 -10.03
CA GLN A 18 -3.88 -4.23 -10.09
C GLN A 18 -2.41 -3.79 -10.29
N SER A 19 -2.17 -2.72 -11.04
CA SER A 19 -0.82 -2.13 -11.20
C SER A 19 -0.26 -1.59 -9.88
N VAL A 20 -1.09 -0.87 -9.11
CA VAL A 20 -0.72 -0.37 -7.77
C VAL A 20 -0.45 -1.54 -6.82
N VAL A 21 -1.33 -2.55 -6.81
CA VAL A 21 -1.16 -3.74 -5.95
C VAL A 21 0.13 -4.49 -6.28
N ARG A 22 0.47 -4.70 -7.56
CA ARG A 22 1.73 -5.34 -7.96
C ARG A 22 2.94 -4.56 -7.45
N ARG A 23 2.97 -3.24 -7.67
CA ARG A 23 4.07 -2.39 -7.19
C ARG A 23 4.17 -2.38 -5.66
N ALA A 24 3.04 -2.42 -4.95
CA ALA A 24 3.07 -2.55 -3.49
C ALA A 24 3.69 -3.89 -3.05
N ILE A 25 3.36 -5.00 -3.72
CA ILE A 25 3.98 -6.32 -3.49
C ILE A 25 5.50 -6.26 -3.70
N ASP A 26 5.96 -5.58 -4.76
CA ASP A 26 7.38 -5.42 -5.05
C ASP A 26 8.08 -4.64 -3.94
N VAL A 27 7.46 -3.55 -3.45
CA VAL A 27 8.00 -2.77 -2.34
C VAL A 27 8.07 -3.57 -1.04
N PHE A 28 7.01 -4.31 -0.68
CA PHE A 28 7.06 -5.19 0.50
C PHE A 28 8.08 -6.32 0.35
N THR A 29 8.29 -6.83 -0.86
CA THR A 29 9.34 -7.82 -1.13
C THR A 29 10.73 -7.22 -0.92
N ALA A 30 10.96 -5.97 -1.36
CA ALA A 30 12.21 -5.26 -1.13
C ALA A 30 12.43 -4.94 0.36
N ILE A 31 11.38 -4.58 1.10
CA ILE A 31 11.43 -4.40 2.56
C ILE A 31 11.88 -5.70 3.23
N ILE A 32 11.24 -6.82 2.92
CA ILE A 32 11.61 -8.14 3.48
C ILE A 32 13.08 -8.43 3.23
N ALA A 33 13.53 -8.37 1.97
CA ALA A 33 14.92 -8.66 1.60
C ALA A 33 15.92 -7.71 2.28
N LEU A 34 15.53 -6.46 2.53
CA LEU A 34 16.38 -5.49 3.21
C LEU A 34 16.58 -5.83 4.68
N TYR A 35 15.57 -6.39 5.34
CA TYR A 35 15.59 -6.66 6.78
C TYR A 35 15.91 -8.12 7.14
N GLU A 36 15.77 -9.06 6.20
CA GLU A 36 16.08 -10.48 6.38
C GLU A 36 17.48 -10.76 6.95
N PRO A 37 18.57 -10.03 6.56
CA PRO A 37 19.89 -10.24 7.16
C PRO A 37 20.01 -9.85 8.64
N ASP A 38 19.08 -9.04 9.15
CA ASP A 38 19.09 -8.55 10.54
C ASP A 38 18.12 -9.34 11.43
N ILE A 39 17.44 -10.35 10.89
CA ILE A 39 16.59 -11.28 11.65
C ILE A 39 17.45 -11.93 12.75
N HIS A 40 16.88 -12.04 13.94
CA HIS A 40 17.56 -12.53 15.14
C HIS A 40 18.73 -11.64 15.62
N SER A 41 18.79 -10.38 15.17
CA SER A 41 19.66 -9.38 15.81
C SER A 41 19.18 -9.10 17.25
N GLU A 42 20.02 -8.47 18.08
CA GLU A 42 19.74 -8.21 19.51
C GLU A 42 18.42 -7.47 19.79
N ARG A 43 17.79 -6.91 18.76
CA ARG A 43 16.52 -6.22 18.86
C ARG A 43 15.56 -6.83 17.84
N ASP A 44 14.42 -7.32 18.32
CA ASP A 44 13.39 -8.03 17.53
C ASP A 44 12.72 -7.19 16.43
N TRP A 45 13.16 -5.95 16.20
CA TRP A 45 12.53 -5.05 15.23
C TRP A 45 12.61 -5.62 13.81
N ALA A 46 13.72 -6.28 13.44
CA ALA A 46 13.86 -6.87 12.10
C ALA A 46 12.90 -8.05 11.91
N ASP A 47 12.78 -8.92 12.91
CA ASP A 47 11.84 -10.03 12.93
C ASP A 47 10.38 -9.54 12.80
N ILE A 48 10.01 -8.51 13.57
CA ILE A 48 8.66 -7.92 13.50
C ILE A 48 8.41 -7.30 12.13
N THR A 49 9.33 -6.47 11.61
CA THR A 49 9.18 -5.83 10.30
C THR A 49 9.06 -6.86 9.17
N VAL A 50 9.89 -7.92 9.18
CA VAL A 50 9.82 -8.98 8.16
C VAL A 50 8.50 -9.76 8.26
N SER A 51 8.07 -10.12 9.48
CA SER A 51 6.82 -10.83 9.71
C SER A 51 5.61 -10.03 9.20
N GLU A 52 5.53 -8.76 9.57
CA GLU A 52 4.43 -7.89 9.14
C GLU A 52 4.46 -7.62 7.64
N ALA A 53 5.62 -7.27 7.06
CA ALA A 53 5.76 -7.06 5.63
C ALA A 53 5.39 -8.32 4.83
N THR A 54 5.71 -9.51 5.35
CA THR A 54 5.30 -10.80 4.76
C THR A 54 3.78 -10.97 4.80
N GLY A 55 3.14 -10.61 5.91
CA GLY A 55 1.68 -10.58 6.04
C GLY A 55 1.02 -9.65 5.03
N GLN A 56 1.49 -8.40 4.93
CA GLN A 56 0.98 -7.41 3.97
C GLN A 56 1.16 -7.89 2.53
N ARG A 57 2.34 -8.40 2.18
CA ARG A 57 2.61 -8.95 0.84
C ARG A 57 1.64 -10.07 0.49
N ARG A 58 1.38 -11.01 1.41
CA ARG A 58 0.46 -12.13 1.19
C ARG A 58 -0.97 -11.63 0.98
N GLU A 59 -1.42 -10.66 1.76
CA GLU A 59 -2.74 -10.06 1.60
C GLU A 59 -2.89 -9.39 0.22
N LEU A 60 -1.87 -8.65 -0.22
CA LEU A 60 -1.84 -8.03 -1.54
C LEU A 60 -1.86 -9.06 -2.68
N GLN A 61 -1.16 -10.18 -2.53
CA GLN A 61 -1.20 -11.27 -3.52
C GLN A 61 -2.61 -11.85 -3.67
N LEU A 62 -3.35 -12.02 -2.57
CA LEU A 62 -4.75 -12.45 -2.62
C LEU A 62 -5.63 -11.44 -3.36
N ARG A 63 -5.37 -10.15 -3.19
CA ARG A 63 -6.11 -9.07 -3.87
C ARG A 63 -5.88 -9.05 -5.38
N LEU A 64 -4.73 -9.51 -5.88
CA LEU A 64 -4.49 -9.62 -7.33
C LEU A 64 -5.40 -10.64 -8.01
N LEU A 65 -5.99 -11.58 -7.26
CA LEU A 65 -6.93 -12.56 -7.79
C LEU A 65 -8.33 -11.96 -8.04
N ALA A 66 -8.58 -10.71 -7.62
CA ALA A 66 -9.84 -10.04 -7.86
C ALA A 66 -10.05 -9.75 -9.36
N THR A 67 -11.19 -10.20 -9.89
CA THR A 67 -11.62 -9.98 -11.29
C THR A 67 -12.52 -8.76 -11.46
N GLU A 68 -12.94 -8.16 -10.35
CA GLU A 68 -13.79 -6.98 -10.30
C GLU A 68 -13.29 -6.04 -9.20
N LEU A 69 -13.56 -4.74 -9.36
CA LEU A 69 -13.17 -3.73 -8.39
C LEU A 69 -14.39 -3.18 -7.67
N ARG A 70 -14.43 -3.35 -6.36
CA ARG A 70 -15.47 -2.84 -5.47
C ARG A 70 -14.98 -1.60 -4.73
N GLY A 71 -15.90 -0.74 -4.31
CA GLY A 71 -15.56 0.51 -3.60
C GLY A 71 -14.78 0.31 -2.29
N GLY A 72 -14.88 -0.87 -1.66
CA GLY A 72 -14.10 -1.22 -0.47
C GLY A 72 -12.66 -1.65 -0.74
N ASP A 73 -12.33 -2.04 -1.98
CA ASP A 73 -11.02 -2.63 -2.29
C ASP A 73 -9.91 -1.58 -2.27
N THR A 74 -10.19 -0.38 -2.79
CA THR A 74 -9.25 0.75 -2.73
C THR A 74 -9.07 1.28 -1.30
N VAL A 75 -10.12 1.27 -0.49
CA VAL A 75 -10.05 1.70 0.93
C VAL A 75 -9.19 0.75 1.73
N THR A 76 -9.42 -0.55 1.56
CA THR A 76 -8.67 -1.55 2.29
C THR A 76 -7.21 -1.62 1.82
N LEU A 77 -6.92 -1.45 0.52
CA LEU A 77 -5.55 -1.29 0.02
C LEU A 77 -4.80 -0.11 0.67
N VAL A 78 -5.45 1.05 0.79
CA VAL A 78 -4.86 2.20 1.49
C VAL A 78 -4.61 1.88 2.96
N GLY A 79 -5.53 1.16 3.62
CA GLY A 79 -5.35 0.71 5.00
C GLY A 79 -4.17 -0.24 5.18
N THR A 80 -4.04 -1.26 4.32
CA THR A 80 -2.92 -2.22 4.29
C THR A 80 -1.58 -1.49 4.17
N ILE A 81 -1.46 -0.55 3.23
CA ILE A 81 -0.21 0.20 3.02
C ILE A 81 0.04 1.17 4.18
N GLY A 82 -0.98 1.93 4.58
CA GLY A 82 -0.86 2.96 5.63
C GLY A 82 -0.51 2.40 7.00
N HIS A 83 -1.06 1.22 7.35
CA HIS A 83 -0.76 0.58 8.63
C HIS A 83 0.73 0.28 8.80
N TYR A 84 1.39 -0.22 7.74
CA TYR A 84 2.83 -0.43 7.75
C TYR A 84 3.58 0.88 7.92
N THR A 85 3.18 1.94 7.20
CA THR A 85 3.89 3.22 7.26
C THR A 85 3.80 3.91 8.61
N ASP A 86 2.67 3.78 9.28
CA ASP A 86 2.44 4.40 10.59
C ASP A 86 3.17 3.66 11.71
N THR A 87 3.31 2.34 11.60
CA THR A 87 3.80 1.49 12.69
C THR A 87 5.32 1.41 12.73
N HIS A 88 5.97 1.33 11.56
CA HIS A 88 7.41 1.03 11.49
C HIS A 88 8.29 2.26 11.32
N TRP A 89 7.72 3.43 11.00
CA TRP A 89 8.51 4.63 10.72
C TRP A 89 9.24 5.20 11.94
N ALA A 90 8.55 5.32 13.07
CA ALA A 90 9.08 5.98 14.26
C ALA A 90 10.23 5.20 14.90
N ASP A 91 10.13 3.87 14.94
CA ASP A 91 11.18 3.02 15.50
C ASP A 91 12.40 2.94 14.57
N TYR A 92 12.17 3.01 13.26
CA TYR A 92 13.23 3.03 12.27
C TYR A 92 14.17 4.24 12.39
N GLU A 93 13.58 5.44 12.50
CA GLU A 93 14.33 6.70 12.59
C GLU A 93 15.26 6.74 13.80
N ARG A 94 14.82 6.11 14.91
CA ARG A 94 15.51 6.14 16.19
C ARG A 94 16.61 5.06 16.32
N ILE A 95 16.47 3.94 15.62
CA ILE A 95 17.23 2.71 15.94
C ILE A 95 18.27 2.36 14.88
N MET A 96 18.15 2.79 13.62
CA MET A 96 19.03 2.28 12.56
C MET A 96 20.33 3.11 12.37
N PRO A 97 21.51 2.57 12.75
CA PRO A 97 22.78 3.29 12.62
C PRO A 97 23.35 3.29 11.19
N ASN A 98 22.91 2.34 10.35
CA ASN A 98 23.39 2.23 8.97
C ASN A 98 22.67 3.25 8.07
N LEU A 99 23.39 4.31 7.68
CA LEU A 99 22.86 5.40 6.85
C LEU A 99 22.41 4.97 5.45
N ILE A 100 23.06 3.97 4.84
CA ILE A 100 22.68 3.47 3.51
C ILE A 100 21.36 2.73 3.61
N LYS A 101 21.26 1.81 4.57
CA LYS A 101 20.02 1.09 4.86
C LYS A 101 18.90 2.09 5.18
N ARG A 102 19.20 3.12 5.99
CA ARG A 102 18.34 4.28 6.27
C ARG A 102 17.72 4.83 5.01
N GLN A 103 18.54 5.27 4.07
CA GLN A 103 18.08 5.88 2.83
C GLN A 103 17.21 4.93 1.99
N GLN A 104 17.54 3.64 1.93
CA GLN A 104 16.75 2.66 1.19
C GLN A 104 15.34 2.52 1.76
N VAL A 105 15.18 2.46 3.08
CA VAL A 105 13.85 2.41 3.69
C VAL A 105 13.07 3.71 3.50
N LEU A 106 13.73 4.88 3.57
CA LEU A 106 13.07 6.16 3.27
C LEU A 106 12.48 6.15 1.84
N GLN A 107 13.23 5.60 0.88
CA GLN A 107 12.79 5.50 -0.52
C GLN A 107 11.63 4.51 -0.69
N LEU A 108 11.68 3.35 -0.03
CA LEU A 108 10.61 2.36 -0.05
C LEU A 108 9.33 2.92 0.60
N HIS A 109 9.45 3.63 1.72
CA HIS A 109 8.35 4.36 2.35
C HIS A 109 7.72 5.41 1.43
N ALA A 110 8.55 6.28 0.84
CA ALA A 110 8.08 7.28 -0.10
C ALA A 110 7.35 6.65 -1.31
N THR A 111 7.80 5.46 -1.74
CA THR A 111 7.13 4.70 -2.79
C THR A 111 5.75 4.23 -2.34
N LEU A 112 5.62 3.67 -1.13
CA LEU A 112 4.32 3.28 -0.54
C LEU A 112 3.35 4.47 -0.45
N GLU A 113 3.82 5.62 0.04
CA GLU A 113 3.00 6.84 0.09
C GLU A 113 2.56 7.32 -1.29
N SER A 114 3.44 7.23 -2.29
CA SER A 114 3.13 7.58 -3.68
C SER A 114 2.04 6.67 -4.25
N LEU A 115 2.10 5.36 -3.95
CA LEU A 115 1.07 4.40 -4.35
C LEU A 115 -0.30 4.69 -3.71
N ILE A 116 -0.33 5.11 -2.44
CA ILE A 116 -1.56 5.60 -1.78
C ILE A 116 -2.14 6.81 -2.53
N LYS A 117 -1.29 7.77 -2.90
CA LYS A 117 -1.72 8.97 -3.65
C LYS A 117 -2.24 8.60 -5.05
N GLU A 118 -1.62 7.63 -5.70
CA GLU A 118 -2.01 7.15 -7.03
C GLU A 118 -3.39 6.46 -7.03
N ILE A 119 -3.74 5.74 -5.97
CA ILE A 119 -5.05 5.07 -5.89
C ILE A 119 -6.18 6.00 -5.43
N ALA A 120 -5.86 7.18 -4.87
CA ALA A 120 -6.84 8.11 -4.32
C ALA A 120 -7.92 8.57 -5.33
N PRO A 121 -7.60 8.94 -6.58
CA PRO A 121 -8.61 9.29 -7.59
C PRO A 121 -9.59 8.15 -7.86
N LEU A 122 -9.10 6.91 -7.95
CA LEU A 122 -9.94 5.73 -8.18
C LEU A 122 -10.86 5.46 -6.98
N SER A 123 -10.33 5.59 -5.76
CA SER A 123 -11.12 5.48 -4.52
C SER A 123 -12.25 6.51 -4.46
N ASN A 124 -11.97 7.76 -4.85
CA ASN A 124 -12.96 8.83 -4.87
C ASN A 124 -14.04 8.58 -5.95
N ALA A 125 -13.65 8.12 -7.14
CA ALA A 125 -14.60 7.79 -8.21
C ALA A 125 -15.57 6.67 -7.79
N LEU A 126 -15.06 5.60 -7.19
CA LEU A 126 -15.89 4.49 -6.70
C LEU A 126 -16.84 4.93 -5.56
N LYS A 127 -16.37 5.77 -4.63
CA LYS A 127 -17.22 6.35 -3.59
C LYS A 127 -18.32 7.25 -4.15
N ALA A 128 -18.02 8.05 -5.17
CA ALA A 128 -18.99 8.91 -5.83
C ALA A 128 -20.06 8.09 -6.57
N GLN A 129 -19.66 7.02 -7.27
CA GLN A 129 -20.58 6.10 -7.92
C GLN A 129 -21.53 5.42 -6.92
N ALA A 130 -21.00 4.89 -5.81
CA ALA A 130 -21.80 4.26 -4.77
C ALA A 130 -22.82 5.22 -4.14
N ARG A 131 -22.49 6.51 -3.99
CA ARG A 131 -23.41 7.55 -3.50
C ARG A 131 -24.46 7.96 -4.54
N GLY A 132 -24.09 7.97 -5.82
CA GLY A 132 -25.00 8.31 -6.92
C GLY A 132 -26.03 7.23 -7.24
N GLN A 133 -25.81 5.99 -6.81
CA GLN A 133 -26.77 4.87 -6.93
C GLN A 133 -27.85 4.86 -5.83
N LEU A 134 -27.73 5.72 -4.81
CA LEU A 134 -28.66 5.81 -3.68
C LEU A 134 -29.66 6.98 -3.79
N ASN A 135 -29.61 7.75 -4.88
CA ASN A 135 -30.52 8.86 -5.21
C ASN A 135 -31.31 8.55 -6.48
#